data_AF-S9UDX8-F1
#
_entry.id   AF-S9UDX8-F1
#
_cell.length_a   1.000
_cell.length_b   1.000
_cell.length_c   1.000
_cell.angle_alpha   90.00
_cell.angle_beta   90.00
_cell.angle_gamma   90.00
#
_symmetry.space_group_name_H-M   'P 1'
#
loop_
_entity.id
_entity.type
_entity.pdbx_description
1 polymer ?
#
loop_
_entity_poly.entity_id
_entity_poly.type
_entity_poly.pdbx_seq_one_letter_code
_entity_poly.pdbx_strand_id
1 'polypeptide(L)'
;MKKFLSKVTGSFKVKRTPIAPCDCRDFIAAVPDAPDLTYLRSVVQERHFGGAPAADSPLEQDRRDHVVRSTVFDLVHRCGAGGRCTCAGAPACRYPQCFTLRPITKGAEVQAERQAYEVDDAPTAPIRALVALARAEKLEEAVQGIQHLVDSRLRESAPGKDLCHTLGIDGEAGNEFHPGRPKYGEDSAMAGVNPLQADAALREEVMGLYLWRASLLVCLRRDPPAVHSLLNLADALTQEHRRKPYCAAATWAALNDMEVIYYRSVLKQYQHFPLSESFATGRDLLLAKVFEAVRHDDYYTQYCTHVVFSKEVTATVSRAQAAQVNGDVSEDPMRSLCLVLSIPYYRFRISDAFWKHFFNLLCMPPIPPPTESEREQDPATLMGLTPNHVLDAVGRSILLHHLVLFADTRRKEIDSGIVADRVELFKAKGMQPHRSDYDQVLTDQEFSIAMARMRQLLVVVKSHEEQAGRLAGEAGAASKLEGGRRPAAGGAQAQ
;
A
#
# COMPACT_ATOMS: atom_id res chain seq x y z
N MET A 1 19.05 -23.08 -12.08
CA MET A 1 18.71 -21.70 -11.64
C MET A 1 18.18 -20.84 -12.79
N LYS A 2 18.96 -20.53 -13.86
CA LYS A 2 18.45 -19.79 -15.03
C LYS A 2 17.21 -20.43 -15.70
N LYS A 3 17.16 -21.76 -15.85
CA LYS A 3 16.08 -22.50 -16.55
C LYS A 3 14.69 -22.52 -15.86
N PHE A 4 14.60 -22.24 -14.56
CA PHE A 4 13.31 -22.23 -13.83
C PHE A 4 12.65 -20.85 -13.93
N LEU A 5 13.42 -19.79 -13.62
CA LEU A 5 12.99 -18.40 -13.81
C LEU A 5 12.84 -18.03 -15.30
N SER A 6 13.61 -18.68 -16.20
CA SER A 6 13.39 -18.55 -17.64
C SER A 6 12.18 -19.32 -18.17
N LYS A 7 11.60 -20.26 -17.42
CA LYS A 7 10.36 -20.96 -17.82
C LYS A 7 9.12 -20.23 -17.30
N VAL A 8 9.19 -19.65 -16.10
CA VAL A 8 8.20 -18.65 -15.62
C VAL A 8 8.16 -17.43 -16.55
N THR A 9 9.28 -17.06 -17.16
CA THR A 9 9.35 -15.96 -18.16
C THR A 9 9.34 -16.43 -19.63
N GLY A 10 9.31 -17.74 -19.91
CA GLY A 10 9.65 -18.28 -21.24
C GLY A 10 8.56 -19.00 -22.02
N SER A 11 7.40 -19.32 -21.43
CA SER A 11 6.27 -19.86 -22.21
C SER A 11 5.26 -18.79 -22.62
N PHE A 12 5.35 -17.58 -22.09
CA PHE A 12 4.55 -16.47 -22.58
C PHE A 12 5.34 -15.70 -23.62
N LYS A 13 5.12 -16.02 -24.90
CA LYS A 13 5.11 -14.97 -25.93
C LYS A 13 3.97 -14.01 -25.57
N VAL A 14 4.18 -13.18 -24.55
CA VAL A 14 3.36 -11.98 -24.34
C VAL A 14 3.61 -11.17 -25.60
N LYS A 15 2.63 -11.12 -26.50
CA LYS A 15 2.61 -10.09 -27.54
C LYS A 15 2.91 -8.80 -26.80
N ARG A 16 4.06 -8.17 -27.07
CA ARG A 16 4.39 -6.84 -26.54
C ARG A 16 3.16 -5.99 -26.82
N THR A 17 2.37 -5.71 -25.79
CA THR A 17 1.22 -4.84 -25.93
C THR A 17 1.81 -3.49 -26.31
N PRO A 18 1.43 -2.90 -27.46
CA PRO A 18 2.02 -1.65 -27.93
C PRO A 18 2.01 -0.61 -26.81
N ILE A 19 3.09 0.17 -26.70
CA ILE A 19 3.13 1.39 -25.88
C ILE A 19 1.89 2.20 -26.26
N ALA A 20 1.06 2.55 -25.27
CA ALA A 20 -0.16 3.29 -25.55
C ALA A 20 0.22 4.64 -26.18
N PRO A 21 -0.51 5.11 -27.19
CA PRO A 21 -0.20 6.34 -27.90
C PRO A 21 -0.44 7.60 -27.06
N CYS A 22 -1.09 7.48 -25.89
CA CYS A 22 -1.34 8.59 -25.00
C CYS A 22 -0.39 8.55 -23.80
N ASP A 23 0.48 9.56 -23.70
CA ASP A 23 1.30 9.83 -22.54
C ASP A 23 0.46 10.65 -21.54
N CYS A 24 0.38 10.24 -20.28
CA CYS A 24 -0.31 10.99 -19.24
C CYS A 24 0.28 12.44 -19.11
N ARG A 25 1.49 12.71 -19.66
CA ARG A 25 2.09 14.04 -19.87
C ARG A 25 1.32 14.95 -20.82
N ASP A 26 0.81 14.42 -21.94
CA ASP A 26 0.15 15.20 -22.99
C ASP A 26 -1.15 15.82 -22.47
N PHE A 27 -1.84 15.10 -21.57
CA PHE A 27 -3.08 15.58 -20.93
C PHE A 27 -2.86 16.74 -19.97
N ILE A 28 -1.77 16.74 -19.19
CA ILE A 28 -1.49 17.83 -18.24
C ILE A 28 -1.19 19.13 -18.99
N ALA A 29 -0.52 19.04 -20.14
CA ALA A 29 -0.23 20.21 -20.97
C ALA A 29 -1.46 20.68 -21.78
N ALA A 30 -2.29 19.76 -22.27
CA ALA A 30 -3.43 20.07 -23.13
C ALA A 30 -4.68 20.51 -22.35
N VAL A 31 -4.83 20.09 -21.10
CA VAL A 31 -5.99 20.40 -20.26
C VAL A 31 -5.48 21.02 -18.95
N PRO A 32 -5.38 22.35 -18.83
CA PRO A 32 -4.81 22.98 -17.64
C PRO A 32 -5.69 22.77 -16.40
N ASP A 33 -7.01 22.91 -16.56
CA ASP A 33 -7.97 22.82 -15.47
C ASP A 33 -8.48 21.38 -15.27
N ALA A 34 -8.64 20.97 -14.00
CA ALA A 34 -9.25 19.69 -13.70
C ALA A 34 -10.74 19.70 -14.09
N PRO A 35 -11.27 18.60 -14.66
CA PRO A 35 -12.70 18.49 -14.92
C PRO A 35 -13.50 18.49 -13.62
N ASP A 36 -14.75 18.94 -13.69
CA ASP A 36 -15.67 18.78 -12.57
C ASP A 36 -15.97 17.29 -12.32
N LEU A 37 -16.26 16.96 -11.06
CA LEU A 37 -16.47 15.57 -10.64
C LEU A 37 -17.70 14.94 -11.31
N THR A 38 -18.73 15.72 -11.62
CA THR A 38 -19.96 15.22 -12.26
C THR A 38 -19.65 14.77 -13.68
N TYR A 39 -18.94 15.59 -14.45
CA TYR A 39 -18.46 15.27 -15.77
C TYR A 39 -17.52 14.07 -15.74
N LEU A 40 -16.54 14.04 -14.83
CA LEU A 40 -15.61 12.92 -14.71
C LEU A 40 -16.34 11.59 -14.40
N ARG A 41 -17.33 11.61 -13.49
CA ARG A 41 -18.19 10.46 -13.22
C ARG A 41 -18.96 10.01 -14.46
N SER A 42 -19.54 10.95 -15.23
CA SER A 42 -20.27 10.58 -16.45
C SER A 42 -19.36 9.94 -17.50
N VAL A 43 -18.11 10.44 -17.64
CA VAL A 43 -17.15 9.86 -18.58
C VAL A 43 -16.76 8.46 -18.14
N VAL A 44 -16.43 8.26 -16.86
CA VAL A 44 -16.07 6.94 -16.34
C VAL A 44 -17.22 5.95 -16.46
N GLN A 45 -18.45 6.36 -16.12
CA GLN A 45 -19.67 5.56 -16.27
C GLN A 45 -19.86 5.12 -17.72
N GLU A 46 -19.79 6.05 -18.67
CA GLU A 46 -19.96 5.77 -20.10
C GLU A 46 -18.87 4.83 -20.63
N ARG A 47 -17.63 5.00 -20.18
CA ARG A 47 -16.50 4.17 -20.62
C ARG A 47 -16.58 2.73 -20.12
N HIS A 48 -16.98 2.54 -18.87
CA HIS A 48 -17.09 1.21 -18.28
C HIS A 48 -18.40 0.50 -18.63
N PHE A 49 -19.49 1.25 -18.80
CA PHE A 49 -20.85 0.70 -18.83
C PHE A 49 -21.76 1.26 -19.92
N GLY A 50 -21.33 2.18 -20.79
CA GLY A 50 -22.18 2.80 -21.82
C GLY A 50 -22.75 1.83 -22.86
N GLY A 51 -22.08 0.69 -23.07
CA GLY A 51 -22.58 -0.42 -23.90
C GLY A 51 -23.12 -1.62 -23.12
N ALA A 52 -23.15 -1.56 -21.79
CA ALA A 52 -23.63 -2.65 -20.95
C ALA A 52 -25.17 -2.59 -20.79
N PRO A 53 -25.86 -3.74 -20.67
CA PRO A 53 -27.29 -3.74 -20.31
C PRO A 53 -27.49 -3.08 -18.95
N ALA A 54 -28.73 -2.70 -18.61
CA ALA A 54 -29.05 -2.22 -17.25
C ALA A 54 -28.62 -3.23 -16.19
N ALA A 55 -28.35 -2.78 -14.96
CA ALA A 55 -28.00 -3.70 -13.88
C ALA A 55 -29.19 -4.64 -13.61
N ASP A 56 -28.93 -5.94 -13.60
CA ASP A 56 -29.95 -6.98 -13.45
C ASP A 56 -30.33 -7.20 -11.98
N SER A 57 -29.61 -6.56 -11.04
CA SER A 57 -29.87 -6.63 -9.60
C SER A 57 -29.33 -5.40 -8.84
N PRO A 58 -29.83 -5.13 -7.61
CA PRO A 58 -29.25 -4.10 -6.73
C PRO A 58 -27.76 -4.32 -6.44
N LEU A 59 -27.34 -5.58 -6.25
CA LEU A 59 -25.93 -5.93 -6.03
C LEU A 59 -25.05 -5.56 -7.24
N GLU A 60 -25.56 -5.78 -8.44
CA GLU A 60 -24.85 -5.38 -9.65
C GLU A 60 -24.76 -3.85 -9.78
N GLN A 61 -25.83 -3.13 -9.43
CA GLN A 61 -25.84 -1.67 -9.42
C GLN A 61 -24.81 -1.13 -8.43
N ASP A 62 -24.78 -1.64 -7.20
CA ASP A 62 -23.79 -1.26 -6.17
C ASP A 62 -22.35 -1.53 -6.64
N ARG A 63 -22.14 -2.65 -7.35
CA ARG A 63 -20.83 -3.00 -7.94
C ARG A 63 -20.43 -1.98 -9.01
N ARG A 64 -21.34 -1.61 -9.92
CA ARG A 64 -21.07 -0.62 -10.97
C ARG A 64 -20.76 0.75 -10.36
N ASP A 65 -21.55 1.16 -9.36
CA ASP A 65 -21.33 2.41 -8.62
C ASP A 65 -20.03 2.41 -7.85
N HIS A 66 -19.62 1.27 -7.28
CA HIS A 66 -18.30 1.11 -6.67
C HIS A 66 -17.17 1.27 -7.70
N VAL A 67 -17.26 0.61 -8.87
CA VAL A 67 -16.25 0.72 -9.94
C VAL A 67 -16.09 2.16 -10.39
N VAL A 68 -17.19 2.88 -10.62
CA VAL A 68 -17.13 4.28 -11.03
C VAL A 68 -16.56 5.17 -9.94
N ARG A 69 -17.06 5.06 -8.70
CA ARG A 69 -16.54 5.85 -7.57
C ARG A 69 -15.05 5.60 -7.34
N SER A 70 -14.64 4.34 -7.34
CA SER A 70 -13.24 3.95 -7.13
C SER A 70 -12.35 4.48 -8.26
N THR A 71 -12.82 4.39 -9.51
CA THR A 71 -12.08 4.89 -10.67
C THR A 71 -11.95 6.40 -10.67
N VAL A 72 -13.02 7.13 -10.37
CA VAL A 72 -13.00 8.59 -10.26
C VAL A 72 -12.07 9.01 -9.12
N PHE A 73 -12.15 8.35 -7.96
CA PHE A 73 -11.26 8.62 -6.83
C PHE A 73 -9.79 8.48 -7.24
N ASP A 74 -9.44 7.37 -7.89
CA ASP A 74 -8.08 7.11 -8.35
C ASP A 74 -7.64 8.17 -9.38
N LEU A 75 -8.50 8.55 -10.32
CA LEU A 75 -8.19 9.60 -11.28
C LEU A 75 -7.96 10.97 -10.61
N VAL A 76 -8.77 11.35 -9.62
CA VAL A 76 -8.65 12.65 -8.96
C VAL A 76 -7.42 12.68 -8.07
N HIS A 77 -7.28 11.70 -7.19
CA HIS A 77 -6.35 11.78 -6.06
C HIS A 77 -5.05 11.00 -6.29
N ARG A 78 -5.09 9.98 -7.14
CA ARG A 78 -3.99 9.02 -7.27
C ARG A 78 -3.26 9.14 -8.61
N CYS A 79 -3.93 9.44 -9.72
CA CYS A 79 -3.33 9.37 -11.05
C CYS A 79 -2.42 10.54 -11.39
N GLY A 80 -2.15 11.45 -10.45
CA GLY A 80 -1.30 12.62 -10.64
C GLY A 80 -1.81 13.66 -11.65
N ALA A 81 -2.64 13.27 -12.61
CA ALA A 81 -3.27 14.18 -13.56
C ALA A 81 -4.47 14.89 -12.96
N GLY A 82 -4.83 14.68 -11.68
CA GLY A 82 -5.90 15.43 -11.01
C GLY A 82 -7.25 15.30 -11.73
N GLY A 83 -7.58 14.11 -12.23
CA GLY A 83 -8.79 13.86 -13.02
C GLY A 83 -8.71 14.21 -14.51
N ARG A 84 -7.67 14.92 -14.97
CA ARG A 84 -7.52 15.34 -16.38
C ARG A 84 -7.33 14.18 -17.37
N CYS A 85 -6.88 13.03 -16.87
CA CYS A 85 -6.77 11.80 -17.65
C CYS A 85 -8.16 11.13 -17.76
N THR A 86 -9.01 11.63 -18.65
CA THR A 86 -10.39 11.13 -18.85
C THR A 86 -10.48 9.88 -19.72
N CYS A 87 -9.34 9.32 -20.12
CA CYS A 87 -9.33 8.13 -20.98
C CYS A 87 -9.58 6.82 -20.24
N ALA A 88 -9.75 6.81 -18.90
CA ALA A 88 -10.02 5.60 -18.13
C ALA A 88 -11.15 4.75 -18.73
N GLY A 89 -10.91 3.44 -18.87
CA GLY A 89 -11.85 2.51 -19.49
C GLY A 89 -11.86 2.51 -21.02
N ALA A 90 -11.15 3.41 -21.71
CA ALA A 90 -10.99 3.33 -23.17
C ALA A 90 -10.10 2.12 -23.56
N PRO A 91 -10.34 1.44 -24.70
CA PRO A 91 -9.56 0.27 -25.12
C PRO A 91 -8.04 0.49 -25.25
N ALA A 92 -7.62 1.74 -25.50
CA ALA A 92 -6.21 2.14 -25.58
C ALA A 92 -5.67 2.75 -24.26
N CYS A 93 -6.55 3.05 -23.32
CA CYS A 93 -6.15 3.56 -22.02
C CYS A 93 -5.59 2.44 -21.18
N ARG A 94 -4.45 2.72 -20.56
CA ARG A 94 -3.81 1.77 -19.68
C ARG A 94 -4.41 1.75 -18.29
N TYR A 95 -5.30 2.66 -17.89
CA TYR A 95 -5.91 2.67 -16.56
C TYR A 95 -6.45 1.28 -16.15
N PRO A 96 -6.11 0.74 -14.96
CA PRO A 96 -5.30 1.33 -13.88
C PRO A 96 -3.77 1.20 -14.07
N GLN A 97 -3.34 0.51 -15.12
CA GLN A 97 -1.96 0.39 -15.61
C GLN A 97 -1.40 1.71 -16.24
N CYS A 98 -1.88 2.94 -15.96
CA CYS A 98 -1.04 4.15 -16.26
C CYS A 98 0.06 4.24 -15.19
N PHE A 99 1.25 4.70 -15.59
CA PHE A 99 2.40 4.97 -14.71
C PHE A 99 2.10 5.92 -13.55
N THR A 100 1.00 6.66 -13.64
CA THR A 100 0.68 7.72 -12.71
C THR A 100 -0.10 7.29 -11.46
N LEU A 101 -0.55 6.02 -11.36
CA LEU A 101 -1.49 5.56 -10.32
C LEU A 101 -0.92 4.66 -9.20
N ARG A 102 0.36 4.34 -9.22
CA ARG A 102 0.80 3.03 -8.70
C ARG A 102 1.46 3.13 -7.32
N PRO A 103 0.66 3.01 -6.26
CA PRO A 103 0.41 1.69 -5.69
C PRO A 103 -1.10 1.41 -5.57
N ILE A 104 -1.59 0.44 -6.34
CA ILE A 104 -2.98 -0.06 -6.30
C ILE A 104 -3.39 -0.41 -4.86
N THR A 105 -2.47 -1.02 -4.10
CA THR A 105 -2.67 -1.36 -2.69
C THR A 105 -3.00 -0.12 -1.85
N LYS A 106 -2.32 1.01 -2.06
CA LYS A 106 -2.57 2.24 -1.30
C LYS A 106 -3.96 2.82 -1.61
N GLY A 107 -4.40 2.79 -2.86
CA GLY A 107 -5.75 3.24 -3.25
C GLY A 107 -6.85 2.40 -2.58
N ALA A 108 -6.72 1.08 -2.66
CA ALA A 108 -7.66 0.15 -2.05
C ALA A 108 -7.74 0.28 -0.52
N GLU A 109 -6.59 0.42 0.15
CA GLU A 109 -6.50 0.59 1.61
C GLU A 109 -7.17 1.89 2.07
N VAL A 110 -6.91 2.99 1.36
CA VAL A 110 -7.53 4.28 1.68
C VAL A 110 -9.04 4.23 1.47
N GLN A 111 -9.52 3.58 0.41
CA GLN A 111 -10.95 3.41 0.18
C GLN A 111 -11.62 2.54 1.24
N ALA A 112 -10.98 1.43 1.65
CA ALA A 112 -11.48 0.57 2.70
C ALA A 112 -11.57 1.31 4.05
N GLU A 113 -10.54 2.07 4.40
CA GLU A 113 -10.53 2.89 5.62
C GLU A 113 -11.62 3.98 5.57
N ARG A 114 -11.76 4.69 4.44
CA ARG A 114 -12.86 5.67 4.27
C ARG A 114 -14.23 5.02 4.46
N GLN A 115 -14.47 3.86 3.86
CA GLN A 115 -15.74 3.14 3.99
C GLN A 115 -16.04 2.72 5.43
N ALA A 116 -15.03 2.42 6.23
CA ALA A 116 -15.22 2.06 7.64
C ALA A 116 -15.74 3.23 8.50
N TYR A 117 -15.47 4.48 8.10
CA TYR A 117 -15.88 5.67 8.86
C TYR A 117 -17.03 6.47 8.21
N GLU A 118 -17.17 6.43 6.89
CA GLU A 118 -18.18 7.16 6.12
C GLU A 118 -19.54 6.45 6.11
N VAL A 119 -20.04 6.07 7.28
CA VAL A 119 -21.30 5.34 7.48
C VAL A 119 -22.52 6.28 7.60
N ASP A 120 -23.69 5.81 7.16
CA ASP A 120 -24.95 6.59 7.18
C ASP A 120 -25.46 6.87 8.60
N ASP A 121 -25.22 5.94 9.51
CA ASP A 121 -25.68 5.93 10.89
C ASP A 121 -24.63 6.49 11.87
N ALA A 122 -23.72 7.34 11.40
CA ALA A 122 -22.68 7.94 12.24
C ALA A 122 -23.30 8.60 13.49
N PRO A 123 -22.65 8.50 14.66
CA PRO A 123 -23.34 8.56 15.96
C PRO A 123 -23.89 9.95 16.30
N THR A 124 -23.24 11.02 15.85
CA THR A 124 -23.61 12.40 16.18
C THR A 124 -23.90 13.23 14.92
N ALA A 125 -24.75 14.25 15.05
CA ALA A 125 -25.07 15.15 13.93
C ALA A 125 -23.83 15.86 13.35
N PRO A 126 -22.86 16.33 14.17
CA PRO A 126 -21.59 16.86 13.64
C PRO A 126 -20.82 15.85 12.80
N ILE A 127 -20.71 14.59 13.24
CA ILE A 127 -19.99 13.55 12.48
C ILE A 127 -20.72 13.24 11.17
N ARG A 128 -22.06 13.14 11.18
CA ARG A 128 -22.85 12.97 9.95
C ARG A 128 -22.64 14.10 8.94
N ALA A 129 -22.50 15.35 9.41
CA ALA A 129 -22.18 16.48 8.54
C ALA A 129 -20.79 16.34 7.89
N LEU A 130 -19.78 15.89 8.65
CA LEU A 130 -18.44 15.62 8.12
C LEU A 130 -18.45 14.48 7.09
N VAL A 131 -19.23 13.41 7.33
CA VAL A 131 -19.39 12.30 6.38
C VAL A 131 -20.02 12.79 5.07
N ALA A 132 -21.03 13.66 5.15
CA ALA A 132 -21.64 14.27 3.97
C ALA A 132 -20.63 15.09 3.15
N LEU A 133 -19.74 15.85 3.81
CA LEU A 133 -18.65 16.57 3.13
C LEU A 133 -17.69 15.62 2.43
N ALA A 134 -17.23 14.57 3.12
CA ALA A 134 -16.31 13.59 2.55
C ALA A 134 -16.90 12.86 1.34
N ARG A 135 -18.17 12.46 1.39
CA ARG A 135 -18.90 11.83 0.26
C ARG A 135 -19.14 12.78 -0.90
N ALA A 136 -19.25 14.07 -0.63
CA ALA A 136 -19.24 15.12 -1.65
C ALA A 136 -17.84 15.42 -2.19
N GLU A 137 -16.81 14.66 -1.79
CA GLU A 137 -15.40 14.84 -2.15
C GLU A 137 -14.82 16.22 -1.74
N LYS A 138 -15.41 16.84 -0.70
CA LYS A 138 -14.90 18.06 -0.06
C LYS A 138 -13.93 17.68 1.07
N LEU A 139 -12.85 16.98 0.71
CA LEU A 139 -11.98 16.31 1.68
C LEU A 139 -11.23 17.29 2.59
N GLU A 140 -10.82 18.45 2.07
CA GLU A 140 -10.17 19.50 2.85
C GLU A 140 -11.09 20.06 3.94
N GLU A 141 -12.37 20.32 3.58
CA GLU A 141 -13.40 20.78 4.52
C GLU A 141 -13.65 19.72 5.60
N ALA A 142 -13.73 18.44 5.22
CA ALA A 142 -13.89 17.34 6.17
C ALA A 142 -12.69 17.21 7.11
N VAL A 143 -11.45 17.29 6.61
CA VAL A 143 -10.21 17.21 7.42
C VAL A 143 -10.15 18.34 8.44
N GLN A 144 -10.48 19.57 8.03
CA GLN A 144 -10.53 20.74 8.93
C GLN A 144 -11.67 20.61 9.94
N GLY A 145 -12.84 20.15 9.50
CA GLY A 145 -13.99 19.95 10.35
C GLY A 145 -13.76 18.87 11.42
N ILE A 146 -13.06 17.78 11.09
CA ILE A 146 -12.65 16.76 12.08
C ILE A 146 -11.72 17.38 13.12
N GLN A 147 -10.73 18.16 12.69
CA GLN A 147 -9.80 18.85 13.61
C GLN A 147 -10.57 19.77 14.58
N HIS A 148 -11.43 20.64 14.05
CA HIS A 148 -12.23 21.55 14.87
C HIS A 148 -13.16 20.82 15.84
N LEU A 149 -13.78 19.71 15.40
CA LEU A 149 -14.63 18.90 16.26
C LEU A 149 -13.83 18.33 17.43
N VAL A 150 -12.66 17.73 17.18
CA VAL A 150 -11.81 17.17 18.23
C VAL A 150 -11.33 18.27 19.18
N ASP A 151 -10.90 19.42 18.65
CA ASP A 151 -10.44 20.55 19.46
C ASP A 151 -11.57 21.06 20.38
N SER A 152 -12.80 21.15 19.87
CA SER A 152 -13.98 21.53 20.67
C SER A 152 -14.24 20.52 21.79
N ARG A 153 -14.23 19.22 21.47
CA ARG A 153 -14.45 18.14 22.43
C ARG A 153 -13.42 18.12 23.55
N LEU A 154 -12.14 18.27 23.20
CA LEU A 154 -11.06 18.32 24.20
C LEU A 154 -11.22 19.50 25.16
N ARG A 155 -11.60 20.69 24.64
CA ARG A 155 -11.85 21.87 25.48
C ARG A 155 -13.09 21.72 26.35
N GLU A 156 -14.19 21.18 25.80
CA GLU A 156 -15.42 20.90 26.54
C GLU A 156 -15.18 19.95 27.72
N SER A 157 -14.30 18.95 27.55
CA SER A 157 -13.95 17.98 28.59
C SER A 157 -12.92 18.48 29.61
N ALA A 158 -12.36 19.69 29.42
CA ALA A 158 -11.42 20.34 30.34
C ALA A 158 -11.80 21.81 30.62
N PRO A 159 -13.02 22.09 31.14
CA PRO A 159 -13.50 23.45 31.29
C PRO A 159 -12.63 24.24 32.28
N GLY A 160 -12.08 25.37 31.81
CA GLY A 160 -11.25 26.28 32.62
C GLY A 160 -9.89 25.71 33.04
N LYS A 161 -9.43 24.63 32.41
CA LYS A 161 -8.12 24.01 32.68
C LYS A 161 -7.29 23.95 31.41
N ASP A 162 -5.99 24.17 31.55
CA ASP A 162 -5.06 24.01 30.43
C ASP A 162 -4.87 22.53 30.12
N LEU A 163 -4.93 22.19 28.84
CA LEU A 163 -4.61 20.85 28.35
C LEU A 163 -3.12 20.57 28.54
N CYS A 164 -2.77 19.30 28.76
CA CYS A 164 -1.36 18.90 28.79
C CYS A 164 -0.66 19.25 27.47
N HIS A 165 0.64 19.55 27.52
CA HIS A 165 1.42 19.94 26.34
C HIS A 165 1.35 18.94 25.17
N THR A 166 1.13 17.65 25.45
CA THR A 166 0.92 16.61 24.44
C THR A 166 -0.42 16.72 23.70
N LEU A 167 -1.35 17.53 24.19
CA LEU A 167 -2.62 17.90 23.57
C LEU A 167 -2.66 19.39 23.20
N GLY A 168 -1.49 20.03 23.08
CA GLY A 168 -1.40 21.46 22.79
C GLY A 168 -2.16 21.83 21.51
N ILE A 169 -3.18 22.68 21.67
CA ILE A 169 -3.93 23.29 20.57
C ILE A 169 -3.37 24.70 20.41
N ASP A 170 -2.31 24.86 19.62
CA ASP A 170 -1.71 26.19 19.40
C ASP A 170 -2.68 27.07 18.58
N GLY A 171 -2.98 28.25 19.13
CA GLY A 171 -3.75 29.30 18.47
C GLY A 171 -2.87 30.22 17.65
N GLU A 172 -3.39 30.61 16.50
CA GLU A 172 -2.93 31.63 15.55
C GLU A 172 -1.90 31.18 14.48
N ALA A 173 -2.32 31.33 13.22
CA ALA A 173 -1.64 31.02 11.95
C ALA A 173 -1.49 29.51 11.67
N GLY A 174 -2.51 28.93 11.03
CA GLY A 174 -2.62 27.50 10.77
C GLY A 174 -1.33 26.80 10.36
N ASN A 175 -1.02 25.72 11.07
CA ASN A 175 -0.61 24.43 10.55
C ASN A 175 -0.39 23.46 11.73
N GLU A 176 -0.89 22.24 11.52
CA GLU A 176 -0.41 20.98 12.07
C GLU A 176 -0.11 20.88 13.57
N PHE A 177 -0.79 19.91 14.20
CA PHE A 177 -0.36 19.34 15.47
C PHE A 177 1.13 18.94 15.41
N HIS A 178 1.97 19.66 16.16
CA HIS A 178 3.43 19.45 16.26
C HIS A 178 3.86 19.10 17.70
N PRO A 179 3.80 17.84 18.13
CA PRO A 179 4.49 17.36 19.33
C PRO A 179 5.96 17.21 19.03
N GLY A 180 6.79 17.72 19.96
CA GLY A 180 8.23 17.54 19.90
C GLY A 180 9.06 18.83 20.03
N ARG A 181 8.46 20.02 20.16
CA ARG A 181 9.22 21.13 20.73
C ARG A 181 9.21 21.03 22.25
N PRO A 182 10.36 20.85 22.93
CA PRO A 182 10.41 21.02 24.36
C PRO A 182 10.17 22.49 24.69
N LYS A 183 8.98 22.83 25.19
CA LYS A 183 8.77 24.08 25.93
C LYS A 183 9.29 23.83 27.35
N TYR A 184 10.60 23.97 27.57
CA TYR A 184 11.14 24.10 28.93
C TYR A 184 11.04 25.56 29.36
N GLY A 185 10.35 25.81 30.46
CA GLY A 185 10.13 27.12 31.09
C GLY A 185 9.15 26.95 32.25
N GLU A 186 9.29 27.76 33.30
CA GLU A 186 8.53 27.63 34.55
C GLU A 186 6.99 27.83 34.38
N ASP A 187 6.57 28.33 33.21
CA ASP A 187 5.15 28.47 32.80
C ASP A 187 4.67 27.38 31.78
N SER A 188 5.42 26.29 31.62
CA SER A 188 5.10 25.20 30.70
C SER A 188 4.11 24.21 31.32
N ALA A 189 2.97 23.97 30.66
CA ALA A 189 1.95 22.97 31.00
C ALA A 189 2.45 21.51 30.85
N MET A 190 3.55 21.17 31.51
CA MET A 190 3.92 19.79 31.85
C MET A 190 2.84 19.13 32.73
N ALA A 191 2.05 19.93 33.47
CA ALA A 191 1.02 19.49 34.43
C ALA A 191 -0.44 19.79 34.00
N GLY A 192 -0.71 19.98 32.71
CA GLY A 192 -2.07 20.18 32.20
C GLY A 192 -2.92 18.90 32.24
N VAL A 193 -4.23 19.02 32.03
CA VAL A 193 -5.16 17.87 32.04
C VAL A 193 -5.11 17.12 30.72
N ASN A 194 -5.17 15.79 30.79
CA ASN A 194 -5.37 14.92 29.63
C ASN A 194 -6.74 14.24 29.69
N PRO A 195 -7.78 14.82 29.06
CA PRO A 195 -9.12 14.23 29.05
C PRO A 195 -9.16 12.83 28.46
N LEU A 196 -8.27 12.52 27.51
CA LEU A 196 -8.22 11.21 26.85
C LEU A 196 -7.79 10.09 27.81
N GLN A 197 -7.12 10.40 28.92
CA GLN A 197 -6.81 9.40 29.95
C GLN A 197 -8.03 9.11 30.83
N ALA A 198 -8.82 10.13 31.15
CA ALA A 198 -9.92 10.03 32.10
C ALA A 198 -11.23 9.55 31.46
N ASP A 199 -11.50 9.94 30.21
CA ASP A 199 -12.76 9.67 29.51
C ASP A 199 -12.55 8.67 28.36
N ALA A 200 -13.06 7.45 28.55
CA ALA A 200 -12.94 6.37 27.56
C ALA A 200 -13.79 6.61 26.31
N ALA A 201 -14.96 7.24 26.44
CA ALA A 201 -15.84 7.50 25.30
C ALA A 201 -15.25 8.59 24.41
N LEU A 202 -14.78 9.69 25.03
CA LEU A 202 -14.04 10.74 24.34
C LEU A 202 -12.79 10.19 23.65
N ARG A 203 -12.03 9.33 24.34
CA ARG A 203 -10.83 8.70 23.78
C ARG A 203 -11.13 7.91 22.51
N GLU A 204 -12.12 7.03 22.51
CA GLU A 204 -12.47 6.26 21.31
C GLU A 204 -13.04 7.16 20.19
N GLU A 205 -13.83 8.19 20.51
CA GLU A 205 -14.31 9.17 19.52
C GLU A 205 -13.14 9.90 18.85
N VAL A 206 -12.22 10.47 19.64
CA VAL A 206 -11.04 11.19 19.12
C VAL A 206 -10.13 10.26 18.32
N MET A 207 -9.90 9.04 18.81
CA MET A 207 -9.10 8.04 18.08
C MET A 207 -9.74 7.69 16.73
N GLY A 208 -11.04 7.38 16.68
CA GLY A 208 -11.74 7.08 15.44
C GLY A 208 -11.69 8.24 14.45
N LEU A 209 -11.92 9.47 14.93
CA LEU A 209 -11.86 10.67 14.12
C LEU A 209 -10.47 10.93 13.52
N TYR A 210 -9.39 10.72 14.29
CA TYR A 210 -8.02 10.92 13.78
C TYR A 210 -7.56 9.79 12.85
N LEU A 211 -7.98 8.55 13.08
CA LEU A 211 -7.76 7.45 12.14
C LEU A 211 -8.43 7.74 10.79
N TRP A 212 -9.69 8.21 10.82
CA TRP A 212 -10.40 8.64 9.62
C TRP A 212 -9.72 9.84 8.95
N ARG A 213 -9.41 10.89 9.71
CA ARG A 213 -8.73 12.09 9.21
C ARG A 213 -7.40 11.76 8.54
N ALA A 214 -6.64 10.81 9.08
CA ALA A 214 -5.40 10.35 8.47
C ALA A 214 -5.65 9.73 7.09
N SER A 215 -6.71 8.90 6.94
CA SER A 215 -7.07 8.34 5.62
C SER A 215 -7.42 9.44 4.61
N LEU A 216 -8.16 10.49 5.02
CA LEU A 216 -8.51 11.62 4.15
C LEU A 216 -7.28 12.45 3.77
N LEU A 217 -6.35 12.67 4.69
CA LEU A 217 -5.08 13.33 4.40
C LEU A 217 -4.24 12.52 3.41
N VAL A 218 -4.22 11.18 3.52
CA VAL A 218 -3.53 10.31 2.56
C VAL A 218 -4.18 10.38 1.16
N CYS A 219 -5.51 10.52 1.06
CA CYS A 219 -6.19 10.82 -0.21
C CYS A 219 -5.60 12.09 -0.84
N LEU A 220 -5.50 13.14 -0.04
CA LEU A 220 -4.98 14.45 -0.44
C LEU A 220 -3.46 14.47 -0.64
N ARG A 221 -2.78 13.31 -0.64
CA ARG A 221 -1.31 13.18 -0.76
C ARG A 221 -0.54 13.90 0.37
N ARG A 222 -1.21 14.13 1.51
CA ARG A 222 -0.65 14.72 2.73
C ARG A 222 -0.25 13.61 3.70
N ASP A 223 0.60 12.70 3.24
CA ASP A 223 1.10 11.57 4.01
C ASP A 223 1.86 11.99 5.30
N PRO A 224 2.77 13.00 5.29
CA PRO A 224 3.46 13.39 6.51
C PRO A 224 2.50 13.91 7.59
N PRO A 225 1.56 14.83 7.31
CA PRO A 225 0.58 15.27 8.31
C PRO A 225 -0.31 14.14 8.83
N ALA A 226 -0.66 13.17 7.98
CA ALA A 226 -1.42 12.00 8.39
C ALA A 226 -0.63 11.16 9.42
N VAL A 227 0.59 10.75 9.06
CA VAL A 227 1.47 9.94 9.92
C VAL A 227 1.82 10.68 11.19
N HIS A 228 2.22 11.95 11.09
CA HIS A 228 2.55 12.78 12.23
C HIS A 228 1.37 12.80 13.17
N SER A 229 0.17 13.21 12.74
CA SER A 229 -1.02 13.30 13.61
C SER A 229 -1.37 12.02 14.37
N LEU A 230 -1.01 10.84 13.85
CA LEU A 230 -1.23 9.55 14.51
C LEU A 230 -0.17 9.22 15.57
N LEU A 231 1.12 9.47 15.30
CA LEU A 231 2.21 9.28 16.28
C LEU A 231 1.99 10.15 17.51
N ASN A 232 1.69 11.39 17.18
CA ASN A 232 1.24 12.48 17.99
C ASN A 232 0.06 12.13 18.91
N LEU A 233 -1.00 11.54 18.35
CA LEU A 233 -2.10 11.01 19.14
C LEU A 233 -1.64 9.86 20.05
N ALA A 234 -0.80 8.95 19.59
CA ALA A 234 -0.27 7.87 20.43
C ALA A 234 0.51 8.40 21.65
N ASP A 235 1.28 9.47 21.51
CA ASP A 235 1.99 10.09 22.63
C ASP A 235 1.06 10.63 23.72
N ALA A 236 -0.13 11.10 23.33
CA ALA A 236 -1.16 11.57 24.26
C ALA A 236 -1.93 10.44 24.96
N LEU A 237 -1.77 9.18 24.53
CA LEU A 237 -2.52 8.03 25.06
C LEU A 237 -1.72 7.22 26.10
N THR A 238 -2.43 6.50 26.97
CA THR A 238 -1.83 5.44 27.80
C THR A 238 -1.38 4.27 26.91
N GLN A 239 -0.41 3.49 27.38
CA GLN A 239 0.22 2.41 26.61
C GLN A 239 -0.83 1.50 25.94
N GLU A 240 -1.82 1.01 26.68
CA GLU A 240 -2.87 0.11 26.16
C GLU A 240 -3.61 0.64 24.89
N HIS A 241 -3.68 1.96 24.70
CA HIS A 241 -4.39 2.60 23.59
C HIS A 241 -3.48 3.06 22.44
N ARG A 242 -2.16 2.98 22.57
CA ARG A 242 -1.20 3.41 21.52
C ARG A 242 -1.15 2.50 20.31
N ARG A 243 -1.66 1.27 20.43
CA ARG A 243 -1.56 0.26 19.37
C ARG A 243 -2.21 0.74 18.07
N LYS A 244 -3.49 1.17 18.10
CA LYS A 244 -4.21 1.55 16.86
C LYS A 244 -3.51 2.70 16.12
N PRO A 245 -3.14 3.83 16.76
CA PRO A 245 -2.51 4.93 16.05
C PRO A 245 -1.10 4.58 15.53
N TYR A 246 -0.29 3.83 16.29
CA TYR A 246 1.01 3.36 15.78
C TYR A 246 0.86 2.43 14.57
N CYS A 247 -0.12 1.53 14.56
CA CYS A 247 -0.37 0.65 13.42
C CYS A 247 -0.81 1.42 12.18
N ALA A 248 -1.70 2.39 12.35
CA ALA A 248 -2.14 3.25 11.26
C ALA A 248 -0.98 4.12 10.74
N ALA A 249 -0.16 4.68 11.63
CA ALA A 249 1.02 5.45 11.27
C ALA A 249 2.02 4.59 10.47
N ALA A 250 2.31 3.37 10.94
CA ALA A 250 3.16 2.41 10.23
C ALA A 250 2.58 2.02 8.86
N THR A 251 1.26 1.82 8.77
CA THR A 251 0.57 1.52 7.51
C THR A 251 0.75 2.63 6.49
N TRP A 252 0.40 3.87 6.85
CA TRP A 252 0.49 5.01 5.95
C TRP A 252 1.94 5.35 5.59
N ALA A 253 2.85 5.27 6.55
CA ALA A 253 4.27 5.47 6.31
C ALA A 253 4.84 4.42 5.34
N ALA A 254 4.51 3.13 5.53
CA ALA A 254 4.98 2.07 4.64
C ALA A 254 4.47 2.26 3.20
N LEU A 255 3.18 2.56 3.04
CA LEU A 255 2.58 2.79 1.72
C LEU A 255 3.12 4.07 1.04
N ASN A 256 3.39 5.13 1.80
CA ASN A 256 4.08 6.32 1.29
C ASN A 256 5.50 5.97 0.81
N ASP A 257 6.27 5.28 1.63
CA ASP A 257 7.69 5.03 1.36
C ASP A 257 7.87 4.08 0.18
N MET A 258 7.05 3.02 0.09
CA MET A 258 6.98 2.16 -1.09
C MET A 258 6.71 2.96 -2.36
N GLU A 259 5.78 3.92 -2.29
CA GLU A 259 5.44 4.77 -3.42
C GLU A 259 6.58 5.73 -3.80
N VAL A 260 7.22 6.39 -2.83
CA VAL A 260 8.38 7.26 -3.08
C VAL A 260 9.52 6.46 -3.72
N ILE A 261 9.83 5.28 -3.15
CA ILE A 261 10.90 4.39 -3.65
C ILE A 261 10.57 3.90 -5.06
N TYR A 262 9.31 3.56 -5.33
CA TYR A 262 8.84 3.20 -6.65
C TYR A 262 9.10 4.34 -7.66
N TYR A 263 8.68 5.57 -7.37
CA TYR A 263 8.92 6.71 -8.27
C TYR A 263 10.42 6.97 -8.47
N ARG A 264 11.24 6.88 -7.41
CA ARG A 264 12.71 6.97 -7.53
C ARG A 264 13.31 5.90 -8.44
N SER A 265 12.76 4.69 -8.41
CA SER A 265 13.12 3.60 -9.31
C SER A 265 12.72 3.92 -10.76
N VAL A 266 11.51 4.44 -10.96
CA VAL A 266 10.96 4.81 -12.28
C VAL A 266 11.79 5.91 -12.94
N LEU A 267 12.15 6.96 -12.21
CA LEU A 267 12.96 8.07 -12.75
C LEU A 267 14.34 7.65 -13.27
N LYS A 268 14.87 6.49 -12.84
CA LYS A 268 16.13 5.94 -13.36
C LYS A 268 15.99 5.23 -14.70
N GLN A 269 14.80 4.78 -15.05
CA GLN A 269 14.56 3.92 -16.21
C GLN A 269 13.76 4.62 -17.32
N TYR A 270 12.90 5.56 -16.96
CA TYR A 270 11.93 6.16 -17.87
C TYR A 270 12.08 7.67 -17.89
N GLN A 271 11.71 8.27 -19.03
CA GLN A 271 11.67 9.72 -19.15
C GLN A 271 10.68 10.28 -18.13
N HIS A 272 11.16 11.20 -17.31
CA HIS A 272 10.37 11.77 -16.23
C HIS A 272 9.32 12.76 -16.74
N PHE A 273 8.29 12.96 -15.93
CA PHE A 273 7.37 14.09 -16.02
C PHE A 273 7.42 14.90 -14.72
N PRO A 274 7.16 16.22 -14.73
CA PRO A 274 7.39 17.10 -13.57
C PRO A 274 6.79 16.57 -12.26
N LEU A 275 5.61 15.96 -12.35
CA LEU A 275 4.95 15.41 -11.17
C LEU A 275 5.58 14.10 -10.66
N SER A 276 6.09 13.22 -11.53
CA SER A 276 6.85 12.04 -11.08
C SER A 276 8.13 12.42 -10.32
N GLU A 277 8.74 13.53 -10.70
CA GLU A 277 9.89 14.09 -9.99
C GLU A 277 9.45 14.60 -8.61
N SER A 278 8.39 15.41 -8.56
CA SER A 278 7.79 15.85 -7.28
C SER A 278 7.43 14.70 -6.35
N PHE A 279 6.90 13.57 -6.87
CA PHE A 279 6.58 12.41 -6.04
C PHE A 279 7.80 11.65 -5.51
N ALA A 280 8.89 11.63 -6.26
CA ALA A 280 10.13 10.95 -5.90
C ALA A 280 11.03 11.78 -4.97
N THR A 281 11.07 13.10 -5.16
CA THR A 281 12.03 14.00 -4.50
C THR A 281 11.37 14.95 -3.50
N GLY A 282 10.12 15.36 -3.74
CA GLY A 282 9.39 16.30 -2.89
C GLY A 282 8.67 15.70 -1.69
N ARG A 283 8.77 14.37 -1.48
CA ARG A 283 8.12 13.68 -0.36
C ARG A 283 9.15 12.99 0.53
N ASP A 284 8.93 13.15 1.83
CA ASP A 284 9.70 12.49 2.87
C ASP A 284 9.46 10.98 2.89
N LEU A 285 10.49 10.23 3.29
CA LEU A 285 10.32 8.86 3.79
C LEU A 285 9.96 8.92 5.27
N LEU A 286 8.86 8.28 5.66
CA LEU A 286 8.20 8.46 6.94
C LEU A 286 8.42 7.29 7.89
N LEU A 287 8.77 6.10 7.39
CA LEU A 287 8.78 4.90 8.20
C LEU A 287 9.87 4.93 9.29
N ALA A 288 11.03 5.54 9.00
CA ALA A 288 12.06 5.78 10.00
C ALA A 288 11.54 6.64 11.18
N LYS A 289 10.66 7.61 10.94
CA LYS A 289 10.06 8.45 11.99
C LYS A 289 9.12 7.64 12.89
N VAL A 290 8.37 6.69 12.32
CA VAL A 290 7.51 5.77 13.09
C VAL A 290 8.37 4.88 14.00
N PHE A 291 9.44 4.31 13.47
CA PHE A 291 10.33 3.42 14.25
C PHE A 291 11.18 4.15 15.29
N GLU A 292 11.42 5.45 15.08
CA GLU A 292 12.00 6.31 16.09
C GLU A 292 11.02 6.52 17.27
N ALA A 293 9.73 6.76 16.99
CA ALA A 293 8.71 6.92 18.02
C ALA A 293 8.53 5.67 18.89
N VAL A 294 8.67 4.47 18.31
CA VAL A 294 8.52 3.19 19.04
C VAL A 294 9.84 2.57 19.51
N ARG A 295 10.98 3.26 19.36
CA ARG A 295 12.34 2.69 19.53
C ARG A 295 12.63 2.06 20.90
N HIS A 296 11.88 2.44 21.93
CA HIS A 296 12.05 1.95 23.31
C HIS A 296 10.99 0.93 23.75
N ASP A 297 10.10 0.53 22.84
CA ASP A 297 9.04 -0.44 23.12
C ASP A 297 9.11 -1.59 22.11
N ASP A 298 9.59 -2.76 22.56
CA ASP A 298 9.75 -3.93 21.70
C ASP A 298 8.40 -4.48 21.22
N TYR A 299 7.33 -4.33 22.01
CA TYR A 299 5.99 -4.75 21.60
C TYR A 299 5.50 -3.92 20.41
N TYR A 300 5.57 -2.59 20.47
CA TYR A 300 5.17 -1.76 19.33
C TYR A 300 6.13 -1.88 18.16
N THR A 301 7.43 -2.06 18.41
CA THR A 301 8.41 -2.31 17.34
C THR A 301 8.04 -3.57 16.57
N GLN A 302 7.78 -4.69 17.25
CA GLN A 302 7.35 -5.94 16.61
C GLN A 302 6.03 -5.76 15.85
N TYR A 303 5.04 -5.15 16.48
CA TYR A 303 3.71 -5.00 15.91
C TYR A 303 3.71 -4.11 14.67
N CYS A 304 4.38 -2.96 14.72
CA CYS A 304 4.54 -2.08 13.55
C CYS A 304 5.34 -2.78 12.45
N THR A 305 6.37 -3.56 12.81
CA THR A 305 7.14 -4.33 11.82
C THR A 305 6.27 -5.37 11.11
N HIS A 306 5.37 -6.06 11.83
CA HIS A 306 4.42 -6.99 11.24
C HIS A 306 3.46 -6.30 10.26
N VAL A 307 2.99 -5.09 10.58
CA VAL A 307 2.17 -4.28 9.68
C VAL A 307 2.93 -3.97 8.39
N VAL A 308 4.15 -3.42 8.49
CA VAL A 308 5.00 -3.10 7.33
C VAL A 308 5.25 -4.33 6.47
N PHE A 309 5.58 -5.45 7.13
CA PHE A 309 5.82 -6.73 6.48
C PHE A 309 4.62 -7.21 5.67
N SER A 310 3.43 -7.19 6.27
CA SER A 310 2.19 -7.57 5.59
C SER A 310 1.93 -6.68 4.37
N LYS A 311 2.12 -5.36 4.48
CA LYS A 311 1.95 -4.44 3.34
C LYS A 311 2.94 -4.72 2.21
N GLU A 312 4.21 -5.00 2.53
CA GLU A 312 5.23 -5.28 1.50
C GLU A 312 4.98 -6.62 0.79
N VAL A 313 4.57 -7.66 1.53
CA VAL A 313 4.19 -8.96 0.95
C VAL A 313 3.00 -8.79 0.03
N THR A 314 1.92 -8.16 0.50
CA THR A 314 0.71 -7.90 -0.30
C THR A 314 1.05 -7.07 -1.54
N ALA A 315 1.78 -5.97 -1.40
CA ALA A 315 2.17 -5.13 -2.53
C ALA A 315 3.04 -5.90 -3.55
N THR A 316 3.93 -6.79 -3.09
CA THR A 316 4.76 -7.62 -3.98
C THR A 316 3.92 -8.60 -4.79
N VAL A 317 2.98 -9.28 -4.14
CA VAL A 317 2.06 -10.22 -4.79
C VAL A 317 1.12 -9.51 -5.75
N SER A 318 0.49 -8.41 -5.32
CA SER A 318 -0.42 -7.64 -6.16
C SER A 318 0.29 -7.08 -7.40
N ARG A 319 1.55 -6.63 -7.29
CA ARG A 319 2.36 -6.22 -8.44
C ARG A 319 2.67 -7.39 -9.39
N ALA A 320 3.02 -8.55 -8.85
CA ALA A 320 3.23 -9.76 -9.66
C ALA A 320 1.98 -10.14 -10.45
N GLN A 321 0.83 -10.17 -9.78
CA GLN A 321 -0.46 -10.48 -10.40
C GLN A 321 -0.84 -9.43 -11.45
N ALA A 322 -0.69 -8.14 -11.12
CA ALA A 322 -0.95 -7.06 -12.05
C ALA A 322 -0.06 -7.17 -13.30
N ALA A 323 1.23 -7.48 -13.14
CA ALA A 323 2.16 -7.70 -14.24
C ALA A 323 1.72 -8.87 -15.14
N GLN A 324 1.26 -9.97 -14.54
CA GLN A 324 0.80 -11.16 -15.27
C GLN A 324 -0.51 -10.92 -16.02
N VAL A 325 -1.53 -10.40 -15.33
CA VAL A 325 -2.87 -10.18 -15.89
C VAL A 325 -2.83 -9.14 -17.01
N ASN A 326 -2.06 -8.08 -16.82
CA ASN A 326 -2.05 -6.93 -17.72
C ASN A 326 -0.90 -6.94 -18.73
N GLY A 327 0.01 -7.91 -18.66
CA GLY A 327 1.21 -7.97 -19.50
C GLY A 327 2.20 -6.83 -19.22
N ASP A 328 2.18 -6.27 -18.01
CA ASP A 328 3.01 -5.13 -17.66
C ASP A 328 4.35 -5.53 -17.06
N VAL A 329 5.38 -5.52 -17.90
CA VAL A 329 6.75 -5.88 -17.51
C VAL A 329 7.41 -4.87 -16.57
N SER A 330 6.89 -3.65 -16.41
CA SER A 330 7.45 -2.69 -15.44
C SER A 330 7.07 -3.03 -14.00
N GLU A 331 6.00 -3.81 -13.82
CA GLU A 331 5.52 -4.28 -12.51
C GLU A 331 6.03 -5.66 -12.13
N ASP A 332 6.73 -6.36 -13.04
CA ASP A 332 7.31 -7.67 -12.72
C ASP A 332 8.24 -7.50 -11.52
N PRO A 333 7.90 -7.98 -10.32
CA PRO A 333 8.70 -7.72 -9.13
C PRO A 333 10.07 -8.38 -9.22
N MET A 334 10.27 -9.36 -10.11
CA MET A 334 11.58 -9.96 -10.38
C MET A 334 12.48 -9.04 -11.21
N ARG A 335 11.91 -8.05 -11.92
CA ARG A 335 12.62 -7.07 -12.76
C ARG A 335 12.50 -5.64 -12.25
N SER A 336 11.52 -5.36 -11.39
CA SER A 336 11.21 -4.03 -10.87
C SER A 336 12.35 -3.57 -9.95
N LEU A 337 12.90 -2.39 -10.26
CA LEU A 337 13.91 -1.76 -9.40
C LEU A 337 13.33 -1.31 -8.05
N CYS A 338 12.01 -1.32 -7.87
CA CYS A 338 11.41 -0.95 -6.59
C CYS A 338 11.90 -1.85 -5.45
N LEU A 339 11.95 -3.18 -5.63
CA LEU A 339 12.44 -4.10 -4.60
C LEU A 339 13.95 -4.00 -4.39
N VAL A 340 14.69 -3.76 -5.47
CA VAL A 340 16.14 -3.50 -5.42
C VAL A 340 16.44 -2.23 -4.61
N LEU A 341 15.53 -1.26 -4.56
CA LEU A 341 15.68 -0.05 -3.75
C LEU A 341 15.03 -0.15 -2.36
N SER A 342 13.94 -0.90 -2.20
CA SER A 342 13.23 -1.04 -0.91
C SER A 342 13.99 -1.91 0.07
N ILE A 343 14.60 -3.02 -0.37
CA ILE A 343 15.36 -3.90 0.54
C ILE A 343 16.56 -3.17 1.19
N PRO A 344 17.41 -2.42 0.46
CA PRO A 344 18.46 -1.61 1.10
C PRO A 344 17.90 -0.54 2.05
N TYR A 345 16.76 0.06 1.71
CA TYR A 345 16.08 1.02 2.58
C TYR A 345 15.68 0.36 3.90
N TYR A 346 14.97 -0.77 3.85
CA TYR A 346 14.57 -1.54 5.02
C TYR A 346 15.76 -2.02 5.87
N ARG A 347 16.83 -2.47 5.23
CA ARG A 347 18.03 -2.97 5.91
C ARG A 347 18.81 -1.89 6.65
N PHE A 348 18.97 -0.70 6.04
CA PHE A 348 19.96 0.27 6.50
C PHE A 348 19.40 1.64 6.93
N ARG A 349 18.13 1.96 6.62
CA ARG A 349 17.61 3.33 6.76
C ARG A 349 16.46 3.48 7.75
N ILE A 350 15.95 2.39 8.33
CA ILE A 350 14.89 2.43 9.34
C ILE A 350 15.47 2.30 10.75
N SER A 351 15.77 1.08 11.19
CA SER A 351 16.48 0.80 12.44
C SER A 351 16.94 -0.65 12.48
N ASP A 352 17.96 -0.95 13.29
CA ASP A 352 18.44 -2.33 13.47
C ASP A 352 17.36 -3.21 14.14
N ALA A 353 16.54 -2.65 15.05
CA ALA A 353 15.44 -3.35 15.71
C ALA A 353 14.33 -3.73 14.72
N PHE A 354 13.94 -2.79 13.84
CA PHE A 354 13.03 -3.09 12.73
C PHE A 354 13.58 -4.20 11.85
N TRP A 355 14.83 -4.07 11.39
CA TRP A 355 15.44 -5.04 10.48
C TRP A 355 15.45 -6.45 11.07
N LYS A 356 15.85 -6.58 12.34
CA LYS A 356 15.85 -7.86 13.06
C LYS A 356 14.49 -8.54 13.00
N HIS A 357 13.43 -7.82 13.33
CA HIS A 357 12.07 -8.35 13.33
C HIS A 357 11.56 -8.63 11.92
N PHE A 358 11.83 -7.74 10.96
CA PHE A 358 11.43 -7.89 9.56
C PHE A 358 12.11 -9.10 8.91
N PHE A 359 13.40 -9.28 9.15
CA PHE A 359 14.16 -10.44 8.67
C PHE A 359 13.65 -11.75 9.29
N ASN A 360 13.31 -11.75 10.58
CA ASN A 360 12.71 -12.91 11.25
C ASN A 360 11.38 -13.29 10.60
N LEU A 361 10.51 -12.32 10.31
CA LEU A 361 9.24 -12.55 9.61
C LEU A 361 9.45 -13.12 8.19
N LEU A 362 10.40 -12.56 7.42
CA LEU A 362 10.79 -13.11 6.11
C LEU A 362 11.22 -14.57 6.22
N CYS A 363 11.97 -14.91 7.28
CA CYS A 363 12.56 -16.21 7.50
C CYS A 363 11.72 -17.17 8.36
N MET A 364 10.46 -16.82 8.69
CA MET A 364 9.58 -17.78 9.34
C MET A 364 9.29 -18.97 8.42
N PRO A 365 8.96 -20.15 8.98
CA PRO A 365 8.44 -21.26 8.19
C PRO A 365 7.25 -20.84 7.30
N PRO A 366 6.99 -21.57 6.20
CA PRO A 366 5.76 -21.38 5.43
C PRO A 366 4.53 -21.56 6.32
N ILE A 367 3.50 -20.75 6.09
CA ILE A 367 2.21 -20.93 6.74
C ILE A 367 1.65 -22.29 6.28
N PRO A 368 1.24 -23.18 7.21
CA PRO A 368 0.69 -24.48 6.82
C PRO A 368 -0.58 -24.30 5.99
N PRO A 369 -0.87 -25.23 5.06
CA PRO A 369 -2.13 -25.19 4.33
C PRO A 369 -3.30 -25.39 5.31
N PRO A 370 -4.45 -24.73 5.05
CA PRO A 370 -5.64 -24.93 5.87
C PRO A 370 -6.10 -26.40 5.84
N THR A 371 -6.61 -26.86 6.98
CA THR A 371 -7.34 -28.12 7.10
C THR A 371 -8.58 -28.15 6.19
N GLU A 372 -9.18 -29.31 5.95
CA GLU A 372 -10.38 -29.40 5.10
C GLU A 372 -11.53 -28.54 5.64
N SER A 373 -11.78 -28.59 6.95
CA SER A 373 -12.75 -27.75 7.64
C SER A 373 -12.48 -26.24 7.46
N GLU A 374 -11.22 -25.82 7.57
CA GLU A 374 -10.83 -24.42 7.35
C GLU A 374 -10.98 -24.01 5.89
N ARG A 375 -10.75 -24.91 4.93
CA ARG A 375 -10.93 -24.64 3.49
C ARG A 375 -12.38 -24.43 3.11
N GLU A 376 -13.30 -25.20 3.68
CA GLU A 376 -14.74 -25.05 3.44
C GLU A 376 -15.29 -23.72 3.97
N GLN A 377 -14.58 -23.10 4.92
CA GLN A 377 -14.95 -21.82 5.53
C GLN A 377 -14.11 -20.64 5.03
N ASP A 378 -13.03 -20.90 4.27
CA ASP A 378 -12.13 -19.86 3.77
C ASP A 378 -12.78 -19.07 2.63
N PRO A 379 -13.08 -17.77 2.82
CA PRO A 379 -13.70 -16.96 1.79
C PRO A 379 -12.89 -16.92 0.49
N ALA A 380 -11.56 -16.95 0.56
CA ALA A 380 -10.72 -16.98 -0.64
C ALA A 380 -10.94 -18.27 -1.44
N THR A 381 -11.00 -19.41 -0.75
CA THR A 381 -11.28 -20.71 -1.37
C THR A 381 -12.69 -20.76 -1.95
N LEU A 382 -13.70 -20.26 -1.23
CA LEU A 382 -15.09 -20.17 -1.72
C LEU A 382 -15.23 -19.28 -2.96
N MET A 383 -14.41 -18.23 -3.07
CA MET A 383 -14.35 -17.33 -4.22
C MET A 383 -13.45 -17.85 -5.36
N GLY A 384 -12.86 -19.05 -5.23
CA GLY A 384 -11.92 -19.60 -6.20
C GLY A 384 -10.62 -18.80 -6.34
N LEU A 385 -10.27 -18.00 -5.33
CA LEU A 385 -9.06 -17.20 -5.27
C LEU A 385 -7.88 -18.04 -4.78
N THR A 386 -6.66 -17.60 -5.10
CA THR A 386 -5.45 -18.24 -4.57
C THR A 386 -5.41 -18.11 -3.04
N PRO A 387 -5.21 -19.21 -2.29
CA PRO A 387 -5.22 -19.17 -0.83
C PRO A 387 -4.15 -18.25 -0.23
N ASN A 388 -4.46 -17.59 0.88
CA ASN A 388 -3.57 -16.61 1.53
C ASN A 388 -2.19 -17.17 1.90
N HIS A 389 -2.11 -18.42 2.36
CA HIS A 389 -0.82 -19.06 2.69
C HIS A 389 0.09 -19.24 1.46
N VAL A 390 -0.49 -19.39 0.27
CA VAL A 390 0.25 -19.46 -1.00
C VAL A 390 0.70 -18.06 -1.41
N LEU A 391 -0.18 -17.06 -1.30
CA LEU A 391 0.17 -15.66 -1.60
C LEU A 391 1.31 -15.17 -0.70
N ASP A 392 1.25 -15.48 0.59
CA ASP A 392 2.34 -15.23 1.54
C ASP A 392 3.65 -15.91 1.10
N ALA A 393 3.59 -17.21 0.74
CA ALA A 393 4.76 -17.94 0.27
C ALA A 393 5.37 -17.32 -0.99
N VAL A 394 4.54 -16.89 -1.95
CA VAL A 394 4.97 -16.19 -3.16
C VAL A 394 5.66 -14.87 -2.79
N GLY A 395 4.99 -13.99 -2.04
CA GLY A 395 5.52 -12.67 -1.70
C GLY A 395 6.84 -12.75 -0.92
N ARG A 396 6.90 -13.59 0.11
CA ARG A 396 8.14 -13.80 0.89
C ARG A 396 9.27 -14.39 0.05
N SER A 397 8.97 -15.31 -0.87
CA SER A 397 9.99 -15.89 -1.75
C SER A 397 10.62 -14.86 -2.69
N ILE A 398 9.83 -13.91 -3.20
CA ILE A 398 10.32 -12.82 -4.06
C ILE A 398 11.17 -11.84 -3.25
N LEU A 399 10.73 -11.45 -2.06
CA LEU A 399 11.50 -10.57 -1.17
C LEU A 399 12.83 -11.20 -0.76
N LEU A 400 12.82 -12.48 -0.36
CA LEU A 400 14.04 -13.22 -0.04
C LEU A 400 14.97 -13.35 -1.24
N HIS A 401 14.43 -13.54 -2.45
CA HIS A 401 15.23 -13.60 -3.66
C HIS A 401 16.04 -12.31 -3.87
N HIS A 402 15.40 -11.15 -3.78
CA HIS A 402 16.08 -9.85 -3.92
C HIS A 402 17.07 -9.59 -2.80
N LEU A 403 16.72 -9.97 -1.56
CA LEU A 403 17.63 -9.85 -0.42
C LEU A 403 18.89 -10.69 -0.60
N VAL A 404 18.75 -11.96 -1.01
CA VAL A 404 19.89 -12.85 -1.28
C VAL A 404 20.74 -12.31 -2.42
N LEU A 405 20.14 -11.87 -3.52
CA LEU A 405 20.87 -11.28 -4.65
C LEU A 405 21.65 -10.03 -4.23
N PHE A 406 21.02 -9.16 -3.42
CA PHE A 406 21.67 -7.97 -2.90
C PHE A 406 22.85 -8.33 -1.99
N ALA A 407 22.67 -9.29 -1.08
CA ALA A 407 23.72 -9.74 -0.18
C ALA A 407 24.90 -10.39 -0.92
N ASP A 408 24.63 -11.28 -1.89
CA ASP A 408 25.65 -11.92 -2.72
C ASP A 408 26.42 -10.90 -3.56
N THR A 409 25.71 -9.93 -4.15
CA THR A 409 26.35 -8.85 -4.92
C THR A 409 27.24 -8.00 -4.03
N ARG A 410 26.75 -7.56 -2.87
CA ARG A 410 27.54 -6.75 -1.93
C ARG A 410 28.76 -7.51 -1.41
N ARG A 411 28.64 -8.81 -1.13
CA ARG A 411 29.79 -9.63 -0.73
C ARG A 411 30.88 -9.62 -1.81
N LYS A 412 30.52 -9.80 -3.08
CA LYS A 412 31.48 -9.72 -4.19
C LYS A 412 32.09 -8.33 -4.35
N GLU A 413 31.32 -7.26 -4.15
CA GLU A 413 31.84 -5.89 -4.16
C GLU A 413 32.85 -5.64 -3.02
N ILE A 414 32.64 -6.26 -1.85
CA ILE A 414 33.58 -6.19 -0.73
C ILE A 414 34.85 -6.98 -1.07
N ASP A 415 34.69 -8.24 -1.49
CA ASP A 415 35.82 -9.14 -1.78
C ASP A 415 36.71 -8.63 -2.93
N SER A 416 36.13 -7.92 -3.89
CA SER A 416 36.85 -7.33 -5.03
C SER A 416 37.44 -5.94 -4.77
N GLY A 417 37.24 -5.37 -3.58
CA GLY A 417 37.74 -4.03 -3.22
C GLY A 417 36.87 -2.86 -3.70
N ILE A 418 35.84 -3.09 -4.53
CA ILE A 418 34.95 -2.03 -5.05
C ILE A 418 34.33 -1.18 -3.94
N VAL A 419 33.96 -1.80 -2.80
CA VAL A 419 33.44 -1.05 -1.64
C VAL A 419 34.51 -0.15 -1.01
N ALA A 420 35.74 -0.63 -0.89
CA ALA A 420 36.84 0.16 -0.35
C ALA A 420 37.11 1.38 -1.24
N ASP A 421 37.22 1.17 -2.55
CA ASP A 421 37.40 2.24 -3.55
C ASP A 421 36.26 3.27 -3.48
N ARG A 422 35.00 2.81 -3.34
CA ARG A 422 33.83 3.69 -3.21
C ARG A 422 33.90 4.55 -1.94
N VAL A 423 34.29 3.96 -0.81
CA VAL A 423 34.43 4.68 0.47
C VAL A 423 35.57 5.69 0.41
N GLU A 424 36.69 5.33 -0.21
CA GLU A 424 37.82 6.26 -0.44
C GLU A 424 37.40 7.42 -1.33
N LEU A 425 36.66 7.16 -2.40
CA LEU A 425 36.13 8.20 -3.28
C LEU A 425 35.19 9.16 -2.56
N PHE A 426 34.31 8.66 -1.67
CA PHE A 426 33.45 9.52 -0.87
C PHE A 426 34.24 10.39 0.10
N LYS A 427 35.23 9.82 0.79
CA LYS A 427 36.14 10.58 1.67
C LYS A 427 36.91 11.64 0.89
N ALA A 428 37.43 11.33 -0.30
CA ALA A 428 38.13 12.26 -1.17
C ALA A 428 37.23 13.42 -1.64
N LYS A 429 35.92 13.19 -1.78
CA LYS A 429 34.92 14.21 -2.11
C LYS A 429 34.38 14.96 -0.88
N GLY A 430 34.90 14.70 0.33
CA GLY A 430 34.39 15.29 1.56
C GLY A 430 33.00 14.81 1.97
N MET A 431 32.52 13.69 1.40
CA MET A 431 31.24 13.08 1.72
C MET A 431 31.40 12.04 2.83
N GLN A 432 30.52 12.03 3.82
CA GLN A 432 30.48 10.96 4.81
C GLN A 432 29.75 9.73 4.23
N PRO A 433 30.43 8.57 4.08
CA PRO A 433 29.79 7.34 3.63
C PRO A 433 28.76 6.86 4.66
N HIS A 434 27.60 6.45 4.19
CA HIS A 434 26.58 5.84 5.03
C HIS A 434 26.79 4.32 5.11
N ARG A 435 26.35 3.66 6.19
CA ARG A 435 26.46 2.20 6.38
C ARG A 435 25.99 1.39 5.17
N SER A 436 24.92 1.83 4.51
CA SER A 436 24.41 1.22 3.25
C SER A 436 25.45 1.11 2.12
N ASP A 437 26.49 1.93 2.15
CA ASP A 437 27.47 2.04 1.08
C ASP A 437 28.58 1.00 1.22
N TYR A 438 28.79 0.47 2.44
CA TYR A 438 29.92 -0.42 2.75
C TYR A 438 29.62 -1.61 3.66
N ASP A 439 28.59 -1.58 4.51
CA ASP A 439 28.28 -2.70 5.40
C ASP A 439 27.87 -3.95 4.61
N GLN A 440 28.12 -5.11 5.23
CA GLN A 440 27.53 -6.37 4.81
C GLN A 440 26.00 -6.31 4.97
N VAL A 441 25.29 -6.87 3.98
CA VAL A 441 23.83 -6.90 3.98
C VAL A 441 23.32 -7.96 4.96
N LEU A 442 23.85 -9.18 4.84
CA LEU A 442 23.56 -10.33 5.69
C LEU A 442 24.88 -10.94 6.16
N THR A 443 24.88 -11.47 7.37
CA THR A 443 25.92 -12.39 7.84
C THR A 443 25.84 -13.72 7.09
N ASP A 444 26.91 -14.54 7.15
CA ASP A 444 26.92 -15.88 6.53
C ASP A 444 25.80 -16.79 7.06
N GLN A 445 25.47 -16.67 8.34
CA GLN A 445 24.38 -17.41 8.98
C GLN A 445 23.02 -16.94 8.44
N GLU A 446 22.77 -15.64 8.44
CA GLU A 446 21.51 -15.07 7.92
C GLU A 446 21.32 -15.40 6.43
N PHE A 447 22.39 -15.33 5.63
CA PHE A 447 22.37 -15.70 4.22
C PHE A 447 21.94 -17.16 4.02
N SER A 448 22.50 -18.07 4.82
CA SER A 448 22.17 -19.49 4.79
C SER A 448 20.71 -19.75 5.19
N ILE A 449 20.22 -19.06 6.23
CA ILE A 449 18.81 -19.14 6.67
C ILE A 449 17.88 -18.62 5.57
N ALA A 450 18.15 -17.44 5.01
CA ALA A 450 17.34 -16.83 3.95
C ALA A 450 17.24 -17.75 2.72
N MET A 451 18.36 -18.35 2.30
CA MET A 451 18.40 -19.31 1.20
C MET A 451 17.59 -20.59 1.48
N ALA A 452 17.73 -21.16 2.68
CA ALA A 452 16.97 -22.34 3.08
C ALA A 452 15.46 -22.05 3.11
N ARG A 453 15.06 -20.90 3.69
CA ARG A 453 13.65 -20.48 3.78
C ARG A 453 13.05 -20.19 2.43
N MET A 454 13.77 -19.48 1.55
CA MET A 454 13.33 -19.23 0.18
C MET A 454 13.03 -20.56 -0.54
N ARG A 455 13.89 -21.59 -0.39
CA ARG A 455 13.65 -22.91 -0.98
C ARG A 455 12.39 -23.58 -0.44
N GLN A 456 12.14 -23.49 0.86
CA GLN A 456 10.93 -24.05 1.48
C GLN A 456 9.65 -23.38 0.98
N LEU A 457 9.64 -22.04 0.90
CA LEU A 457 8.50 -21.29 0.38
C LEU A 457 8.22 -21.65 -1.09
N LEU A 458 9.26 -21.81 -1.90
CA LEU A 458 9.13 -22.26 -3.30
C LEU A 458 8.55 -23.67 -3.43
N VAL A 459 8.73 -24.56 -2.45
CA VAL A 459 8.07 -25.87 -2.45
C VAL A 459 6.56 -25.70 -2.28
N VAL A 460 6.10 -24.82 -1.38
CA VAL A 460 4.66 -24.53 -1.20
C VAL A 460 4.04 -24.05 -2.50
N VAL A 461 4.69 -23.09 -3.18
CA VAL A 461 4.21 -22.55 -4.46
C VAL A 461 4.10 -23.64 -5.53
N LYS A 462 5.14 -24.48 -5.68
CA LYS A 462 5.14 -25.57 -6.66
C LYS A 462 4.08 -26.63 -6.38
N SER A 463 3.90 -27.01 -5.12
CA SER A 463 2.88 -27.99 -4.73
C SER A 463 1.48 -27.49 -5.11
N HIS A 464 1.20 -26.19 -4.93
CA HIS A 464 -0.06 -25.59 -5.35
C HIS A 464 -0.22 -25.57 -6.89
N GLU A 465 0.81 -25.20 -7.64
CA GLU A 465 0.79 -25.24 -9.12
C GLU A 465 0.53 -26.65 -9.66
N GLU A 466 1.16 -27.67 -9.08
CA GLU A 466 0.95 -29.06 -9.46
C GLU A 466 -0.49 -29.52 -9.18
N GLN A 467 -1.07 -29.12 -8.05
CA GLN A 467 -2.47 -29.41 -7.72
C GLN A 467 -3.43 -28.71 -8.70
N ALA A 468 -3.22 -27.42 -8.96
CA ALA A 468 -4.03 -26.66 -9.92
C ALA A 468 -3.94 -27.25 -11.34
N GLY A 469 -2.75 -27.69 -11.76
CA GLY A 469 -2.55 -28.34 -13.06
C GLY A 469 -3.26 -29.69 -13.19
N ARG A 470 -3.33 -30.48 -12.11
CA ARG A 470 -4.10 -31.74 -12.09
C ARG A 470 -5.60 -31.47 -12.22
N LEU A 471 -6.14 -30.54 -11.43
CA LEU A 471 -7.56 -30.16 -11.46
C LEU A 471 -7.97 -29.62 -12.84
N ALA A 472 -7.14 -28.80 -13.47
CA ALA A 472 -7.38 -28.29 -14.82
C ALA A 472 -7.34 -29.41 -15.88
N GLY A 473 -6.45 -30.39 -15.73
CA GLY A 473 -6.37 -31.56 -16.61
C GLY A 473 -7.58 -32.48 -16.49
N GLU A 474 -8.08 -32.69 -15.28
CA GLU A 474 -9.29 -33.50 -15.00
C GLU A 474 -10.56 -32.81 -15.53
N ALA A 475 -10.70 -31.49 -15.33
CA ALA A 475 -11.81 -30.72 -15.89
C ALA A 475 -11.79 -30.70 -17.43
N GLY A 476 -10.60 -30.57 -18.04
CA GLY A 476 -10.42 -30.65 -19.49
C GLY A 476 -10.70 -32.04 -20.06
N ALA A 477 -10.46 -33.10 -19.29
CA ALA A 477 -10.82 -34.47 -19.66
C ALA A 477 -12.33 -34.73 -19.55
N ALA A 478 -12.99 -34.21 -18.50
CA ALA A 478 -14.44 -34.28 -18.31
C ALA A 478 -15.22 -33.54 -19.41
N SER A 479 -14.77 -32.33 -19.80
CA SER A 479 -15.40 -31.56 -20.89
C SER A 479 -15.29 -32.26 -22.26
N LYS A 480 -14.21 -33.02 -22.51
CA LYS A 480 -14.08 -33.85 -23.72
C LYS A 480 -14.99 -35.07 -23.73
N LEU A 481 -15.35 -35.61 -22.56
CA LEU A 481 -16.29 -36.72 -22.43
C LEU A 481 -17.75 -36.28 -22.66
N GLU A 482 -18.10 -35.04 -22.29
CA GLU A 482 -19.44 -34.48 -22.55
C GLU A 482 -19.63 -34.00 -24.00
N GLY A 483 -18.58 -33.46 -24.64
CA GLY A 483 -18.60 -33.07 -26.06
C GLY A 483 -18.65 -34.25 -27.05
N GLY A 484 -18.46 -35.48 -26.57
CA GLY A 484 -18.49 -36.71 -27.37
C GLY A 484 -19.87 -37.34 -27.58
N ARG A 485 -20.92 -36.89 -26.86
CA ARG A 485 -22.30 -37.35 -27.06
C ARG A 485 -23.05 -36.40 -28.01
N ARG A 486 -22.78 -36.51 -29.31
CA ARG A 486 -23.76 -36.08 -30.33
C ARG A 486 -24.91 -37.09 -30.36
N PRO A 487 -26.18 -36.67 -30.25
CA PRO A 487 -27.30 -37.56 -30.49
C PRO A 487 -27.30 -37.99 -31.96
N ALA A 488 -27.50 -39.29 -32.19
CA ALA A 488 -27.68 -39.86 -33.51
C ALA A 488 -28.86 -39.17 -34.22
N ALA A 489 -28.60 -38.60 -35.39
CA ALA A 489 -29.65 -38.14 -36.29
C ALA A 489 -30.42 -39.35 -36.83
N GLY A 490 -31.51 -39.71 -36.16
CA GLY A 490 -32.57 -40.58 -36.69
C GLY A 490 -33.64 -39.71 -37.32
N GLY A 491 -33.82 -39.86 -38.64
CA GLY A 491 -34.73 -39.04 -39.43
C GLY A 491 -36.22 -39.39 -39.30
N ALA A 492 -37.06 -38.41 -39.59
CA ALA A 492 -38.42 -38.53 -40.12
C ALA A 492 -38.67 -37.20 -40.88
N GLN A 493 -38.56 -37.18 -42.20
CA GLN A 493 -39.64 -37.35 -43.18
C GLN A 493 -40.91 -36.52 -42.89
N ALA A 494 -41.16 -35.63 -43.84
CA ALA A 494 -42.37 -34.87 -44.16
C ALA A 494 -43.70 -35.40 -43.61
N GLN A 495 -44.46 -34.52 -42.96
CA GLN A 495 -45.57 -33.77 -43.56
C GLN A 495 -45.97 -32.60 -42.66
#